data_AF-A0A1B1AV18-F1
#
_entry.id   AF-A0A1B1AV18-F1
#
_cell.length_a   1.000
_cell.length_b   1.000
_cell.length_c   1.000
_cell.angle_alpha   90.00
_cell.angle_beta   90.00
_cell.angle_gamma   90.00
#
_symmetry.space_group_name_H-M   'P 1'
#
loop_
_entity.id
_entity.type
_entity.pdbx_description
1 polymer ?
#
loop_
_entity_poly.entity_id
_entity_poly.type
_entity_poly.pdbx_seq_one_letter_code
_entity_poly.pdbx_strand_id
1 'polypeptide(L)'
;MAEAQARHGARAFVYEFAWPSPAHDGALGACHALDVPFVFDNLADPAFAPLLGDAPPQAIADGMHAAWVSFATTGDPGWPAYRAPHRPVRRFAPAPATVPDPRGALRTLWDDLR
;
A
#
# COMPACT_ATOMS: atom_id res chain seq x y z
N MET A 1 -7.91 -6.33 11.78
CA MET A 1 -6.82 -7.32 11.58
C MET A 1 -5.48 -6.83 12.13
N ALA A 2 -4.87 -5.76 11.58
CA ALA A 2 -3.56 -5.27 12.04
C ALA A 2 -3.50 -4.94 13.55
N GLU A 3 -4.54 -4.29 14.09
CA GLU A 3 -4.62 -4.06 15.54
C GLU A 3 -4.70 -5.36 16.35
N ALA A 4 -5.38 -6.39 15.85
CA ALA A 4 -5.45 -7.67 16.53
C ALA A 4 -4.07 -8.34 16.56
N GLN A 5 -3.37 -8.36 15.43
CA GLN A 5 -1.99 -8.86 15.36
C GLN A 5 -1.08 -8.14 16.37
N ALA A 6 -1.12 -6.81 16.39
CA ALA A 6 -0.34 -5.99 17.32
C ALA A 6 -0.67 -6.29 18.80
N ARG A 7 -1.96 -6.47 19.14
CA ARG A 7 -2.40 -6.84 20.51
C ARG A 7 -1.89 -8.21 20.96
N HIS A 8 -1.66 -9.13 20.02
CA HIS A 8 -1.10 -10.46 20.30
C HIS A 8 0.44 -10.49 20.21
N GLY A 9 1.10 -9.34 20.15
CA GLY A 9 2.57 -9.24 20.16
C GLY A 9 3.24 -9.46 18.80
N ALA A 10 2.46 -9.65 17.73
CA ALA A 10 3.02 -9.76 16.37
C ALA A 10 3.31 -8.38 15.78
N ARG A 11 4.36 -8.29 14.94
CA ARG A 11 4.64 -7.10 14.14
C ARG A 11 3.73 -7.12 12.91
N ALA A 12 2.91 -6.09 12.74
CA ALA A 12 2.14 -5.86 11.53
C ALA A 12 2.64 -4.59 10.83
N PHE A 13 2.68 -4.58 9.51
CA PHE A 13 3.04 -3.41 8.71
C PHE A 13 1.91 -3.14 7.73
N VAL A 14 1.43 -1.90 7.67
CA VAL A 14 0.29 -1.53 6.82
C VAL A 14 0.77 -0.54 5.77
N TYR A 15 0.36 -0.75 4.52
CA TYR A 15 0.54 0.21 3.45
C TYR A 15 -0.80 0.59 2.81
N GLU A 16 -0.81 1.75 2.14
CA GLU A 16 -1.87 2.21 1.25
C GLU A 16 -1.26 2.43 -0.13
N PHE A 17 -1.71 1.68 -1.14
CA PHE A 17 -1.43 2.00 -2.53
C PHE A 17 -2.35 3.14 -2.98
N ALA A 18 -1.76 4.26 -3.39
CA ALA A 18 -2.49 5.51 -3.60
C ALA A 18 -2.21 6.16 -4.95
N TRP A 19 -1.50 5.48 -5.85
CA TRP A 19 -1.38 5.94 -7.24
C TRP A 19 -2.67 5.61 -7.99
N PRO A 20 -3.36 6.63 -8.55
CA PRO A 20 -4.54 6.40 -9.36
C PRO A 20 -4.13 5.97 -10.78
N SER A 21 -4.73 4.90 -11.28
CA SER A 21 -4.56 4.49 -12.68
C SER A 21 -5.08 5.57 -13.63
N PRO A 22 -4.34 5.91 -14.71
CA PRO A 22 -4.84 6.75 -15.79
C PRO A 22 -5.74 5.98 -16.78
N ALA A 23 -5.83 4.65 -16.69
CA ALA A 23 -6.66 3.85 -17.59
C ALA A 23 -8.14 4.21 -17.46
N HIS A 24 -8.89 4.03 -18.54
CA HIS A 24 -10.32 4.39 -18.62
C HIS A 24 -10.59 5.85 -18.18
N ASP A 25 -9.80 6.79 -18.71
CA ASP A 25 -9.91 8.22 -18.39
C ASP A 25 -9.83 8.53 -16.88
N GLY A 26 -9.08 7.71 -16.14
CA GLY A 26 -8.89 7.84 -14.69
C GLY A 26 -10.06 7.34 -13.84
N ALA A 27 -11.08 6.71 -14.43
CA ALA A 27 -12.28 6.26 -13.71
C ALA A 27 -11.99 5.17 -12.66
N LEU A 28 -10.89 4.42 -12.81
CA LEU A 28 -10.53 3.33 -11.90
C LEU A 28 -9.95 3.81 -10.57
N GLY A 29 -9.24 4.93 -10.55
CA GLY A 29 -8.43 5.34 -9.39
C GLY A 29 -7.43 4.24 -8.97
N ALA A 30 -7.19 4.11 -7.66
CA ALA A 30 -6.36 3.03 -7.10
C ALA A 30 -7.21 1.76 -6.90
N CYS A 31 -7.61 1.12 -8.00
CA CYS A 31 -8.58 0.01 -7.99
C CYS A 31 -8.01 -1.30 -7.42
N HIS A 32 -8.88 -2.30 -7.30
CA HIS A 32 -8.51 -3.63 -6.84
C HIS A 32 -7.39 -4.24 -7.70
N ALA A 33 -6.43 -4.89 -7.04
CA ALA A 33 -5.26 -5.56 -7.62
C ALA A 33 -4.27 -4.66 -8.40
N LEU A 34 -4.47 -3.35 -8.43
CA LEU A 34 -3.61 -2.43 -9.17
C LEU A 34 -2.17 -2.38 -8.63
N ASP A 35 -1.98 -2.70 -7.35
CA ASP A 35 -0.68 -2.72 -6.69
C ASP A 35 0.18 -3.95 -7.05
N VAL A 36 -0.43 -5.04 -7.53
CA VAL A 36 0.26 -6.30 -7.88
C VAL A 36 1.45 -6.09 -8.82
N PRO A 37 1.31 -5.46 -10.01
CA PRO A 37 2.45 -5.25 -10.90
C PRO A 37 3.56 -4.38 -10.29
N PHE A 38 3.24 -3.51 -9.32
CA PHE A 38 4.24 -2.72 -8.59
C PHE A 38 4.97 -3.55 -7.53
N VAL A 39 4.28 -4.47 -6.85
CA VAL A 39 4.90 -5.39 -5.88
C VAL A 39 5.96 -6.27 -6.55
N PHE A 40 5.68 -6.74 -7.77
CA PHE A 40 6.57 -7.64 -8.51
C PHE A 40 7.56 -6.94 -9.44
N ASP A 41 7.54 -5.61 -9.50
CA ASP A 41 8.33 -4.82 -10.45
C ASP A 41 8.17 -5.33 -11.90
N ASN A 42 6.91 -5.57 -12.29
CA ASN A 42 6.56 -6.17 -13.58
C ASN A 42 5.64 -5.24 -14.39
N LEU A 43 5.96 -3.94 -14.41
CA LEU A 43 5.15 -2.92 -15.09
C LEU A 43 5.11 -3.09 -16.62
N ALA A 44 6.09 -3.78 -17.20
CA ALA A 44 6.22 -3.99 -18.64
C ALA A 44 5.40 -5.17 -19.17
N ASP A 45 4.77 -5.97 -18.30
CA ASP A 45 3.97 -7.11 -18.73
C ASP A 45 2.64 -6.62 -19.35
N PRO A 46 2.38 -6.95 -20.63
CA PRO A 46 1.19 -6.47 -21.35
C PRO A 46 -0.13 -6.92 -20.71
N ALA A 47 -0.12 -7.96 -19.87
CA ALA A 47 -1.32 -8.39 -19.12
C ALA A 47 -1.83 -7.30 -18.16
N PHE A 48 -0.97 -6.38 -17.70
CA PHE A 48 -1.35 -5.30 -16.79
C PHE A 48 -1.64 -3.97 -17.52
N ALA A 49 -1.34 -3.85 -18.81
CA ALA A 49 -1.55 -2.61 -19.57
C ALA A 49 -3.00 -2.05 -19.48
N PRO A 50 -4.08 -2.87 -19.49
CA PRO A 50 -5.44 -2.36 -19.31
C PRO A 50 -5.69 -1.66 -17.97
N LEU A 51 -4.89 -1.96 -16.95
CA LEU A 51 -4.98 -1.36 -15.61
C LEU A 51 -3.95 -0.26 -15.39
N LEU A 52 -2.79 -0.31 -16.04
CA LEU A 52 -1.67 0.61 -15.80
C LEU A 52 -1.70 1.85 -16.72
N GLY A 53 -2.29 1.73 -17.90
CA GLY A 53 -2.10 2.73 -18.96
C GLY A 53 -0.64 2.78 -19.44
N ASP A 54 -0.28 3.87 -20.13
CA ASP A 54 0.94 3.90 -20.95
C ASP A 54 2.24 4.15 -20.17
N ALA A 55 2.16 4.76 -18.98
CA ALA A 55 3.35 5.20 -18.24
C ALA A 55 3.17 5.05 -16.72
N PRO A 56 3.04 3.81 -16.20
CA PRO A 56 3.04 3.57 -14.76
C PRO A 56 4.37 4.03 -14.13
N PRO A 57 4.34 4.63 -12.92
CA PRO A 57 5.53 5.23 -12.32
C PRO A 57 6.48 4.16 -11.75
N GLN A 58 7.60 3.94 -12.44
CA GLN A 58 8.66 3.00 -12.03
C GLN A 58 9.14 3.22 -10.58
N ALA A 59 9.29 4.47 -10.14
CA ALA A 59 9.75 4.78 -8.78
C ALA A 59 8.82 4.21 -7.67
N ILE A 60 7.54 4.01 -7.96
CA ILE A 60 6.63 3.34 -7.02
C ILE A 60 6.92 1.84 -6.98
N ALA A 61 7.14 1.21 -8.14
CA ALA A 61 7.48 -0.20 -8.23
C ALA A 61 8.82 -0.49 -7.53
N ASP A 62 9.85 0.32 -7.78
CA ASP A 62 11.16 0.20 -7.12
C ASP A 62 11.01 0.22 -5.59
N GLY A 63 10.24 1.18 -5.06
CA GLY A 63 10.02 1.33 -3.63
C GLY A 63 9.18 0.22 -3.02
N MET A 64 8.14 -0.25 -3.72
CA MET A 64 7.28 -1.34 -3.26
C MET A 64 8.01 -2.69 -3.29
N HIS A 65 8.67 -2.99 -4.41
CA HIS A 65 9.42 -4.22 -4.59
C HIS A 65 10.54 -4.34 -3.55
N ALA A 66 11.33 -3.27 -3.35
CA ALA A 66 12.36 -3.26 -2.33
C ALA A 66 11.81 -3.50 -0.92
N ALA A 67 10.65 -2.91 -0.57
CA ALA A 67 10.00 -3.11 0.72
C ALA A 67 9.53 -4.56 0.92
N TRP A 68 8.94 -5.16 -0.12
CA TRP A 68 8.50 -6.56 -0.10
C TRP A 68 9.67 -7.54 0.01
N VAL A 69 10.76 -7.32 -0.74
CA VAL A 69 12.00 -8.11 -0.63
C VAL A 69 12.59 -7.96 0.78
N SER A 70 12.67 -6.75 1.31
CA SER A 70 13.17 -6.50 2.67
C SER A 70 12.35 -7.21 3.73
N PHE A 71 11.01 -7.19 3.61
CA PHE A 71 10.12 -7.92 4.51
C PHE A 71 10.30 -9.43 4.41
N ALA A 72 10.35 -9.98 3.20
CA ALA A 72 10.53 -11.42 2.99
C ALA A 72 11.87 -11.94 3.54
N THR A 73 12.92 -11.12 3.49
CA THR A 73 14.27 -11.50 3.90
C THR A 73 14.57 -11.23 5.37
N THR A 74 13.98 -10.19 5.96
CA THR A 74 14.35 -9.71 7.31
C THR A 74 13.16 -9.59 8.27
N GLY A 75 11.93 -9.65 7.77
CA GLY A 75 10.72 -9.32 8.52
C GLY A 75 10.53 -7.82 8.78
N ASP A 76 11.34 -6.94 8.17
CA ASP A 76 11.23 -5.48 8.29
C ASP A 76 11.17 -4.83 6.89
N PRO A 77 10.09 -4.11 6.54
CA PRO A 77 9.98 -3.44 5.26
C PRO A 77 10.57 -2.01 5.26
N GLY A 78 11.17 -1.55 6.37
CA GLY A 78 11.81 -0.24 6.47
C GLY A 78 10.91 0.89 7.01
N TRP A 79 9.80 0.56 7.68
CA TRP A 79 8.99 1.55 8.40
C TRP A 79 8.41 1.00 9.71
N PRO A 80 7.97 1.87 10.64
CA PRO A 80 7.47 1.42 11.94
C PRO A 80 6.26 0.48 11.84
N ALA A 81 6.25 -0.55 12.68
CA ALA A 81 5.13 -1.46 12.81
C ALA A 81 3.84 -0.73 13.26
N TYR A 82 2.72 -1.19 12.72
CA TYR A 82 1.38 -0.70 13.01
C TYR A 82 1.01 -0.94 14.48
N ARG A 83 0.82 0.14 15.23
CA ARG A 83 0.42 0.10 16.65
C ARG A 83 -0.37 1.35 17.04
N ALA A 84 -1.35 1.19 17.92
CA ALA A 84 -2.00 2.33 18.55
C ALA A 84 -1.01 3.13 19.44
N PRO A 85 -1.20 4.44 19.63
CA PRO A 85 -2.24 5.27 19.00
C PRO A 85 -1.90 5.69 17.56
N HIS A 86 -0.63 5.63 17.16
CA HIS A 86 -0.11 6.26 15.94
C HIS A 86 -0.55 5.62 14.63
N ARG A 87 -0.82 4.31 14.62
CA ARG A 87 -1.31 3.54 13.45
C ARG A 87 -0.59 3.92 12.14
N PRO A 88 0.74 3.82 12.08
CA PRO A 88 1.50 4.25 10.91
C PRO A 88 1.12 3.43 9.67
N VAL A 89 0.92 4.12 8.56
CA VAL A 89 0.65 3.53 7.24
C VAL A 89 1.66 4.05 6.24
N ARG A 90 2.35 3.15 5.54
CA ARG A 90 3.22 3.51 4.40
C ARG A 90 2.35 3.79 3.17
N ARG A 91 2.34 5.02 2.69
CA ARG A 91 1.62 5.40 1.47
C ARG A 91 2.54 5.30 0.26
N PHE A 92 2.16 4.48 -0.72
CA PHE A 92 2.83 4.37 -2.01
C PHE A 92 2.11 5.25 -3.03
N ALA A 93 2.75 6.38 -3.32
CA ALA A 93 2.39 7.41 -4.28
C ALA A 93 3.71 7.94 -4.88
N PRO A 94 3.70 8.81 -5.90
CA PRO A 94 4.94 9.31 -6.51
C PRO A 94 5.96 9.88 -5.50
N ALA A 95 5.50 10.39 -4.36
CA ALA A 95 6.33 10.63 -3.18
C ALA A 95 5.87 9.69 -2.04
N PRO A 96 6.63 8.64 -1.70
CA PRO A 96 6.26 7.73 -0.63
C PRO A 96 6.46 8.37 0.74
N ALA A 97 5.51 8.17 1.65
CA ALA A 97 5.58 8.70 3.01
C ALA A 97 4.92 7.74 4.00
N THR A 98 5.38 7.73 5.25
CA THR A 98 4.68 7.04 6.34
C THR A 98 3.82 8.07 7.09
N VAL A 99 2.51 7.87 7.09
CA VAL A 99 1.53 8.82 7.63
C VAL A 99 0.83 8.20 8.84
N PRO A 100 0.64 8.94 9.95
CA PRO A 100 -0.12 8.44 11.10
C PRO A 100 -1.62 8.42 10.80
N ASP A 101 -2.26 7.25 11.01
CA ASP A 101 -3.71 7.00 10.93
C ASP A 101 -4.45 7.76 9.79
N PRO A 102 -4.04 7.66 8.51
CA PRO A 102 -4.54 8.52 7.44
C PRO A 102 -6.06 8.39 7.18
N ARG A 103 -6.69 7.30 7.62
CA ARG A 103 -8.14 7.07 7.53
C ARG A 103 -8.79 6.85 8.90
N GLY A 104 -8.24 7.45 9.95
CA GLY A 104 -8.70 7.27 11.33
C GLY A 104 -10.19 7.60 11.51
N ALA A 105 -10.66 8.72 10.97
CA ALA A 105 -12.07 9.13 11.07
C ALA A 105 -13.02 8.15 10.36
N LEU A 106 -12.64 7.66 9.18
CA LEU A 106 -13.42 6.65 8.46
C LEU A 106 -13.44 5.33 9.24
N ARG A 107 -12.29 4.90 9.78
CA ARG A 107 -12.21 3.68 10.59
C ARG A 107 -13.15 3.73 11.79
N THR A 108 -13.16 4.84 12.53
CA THR A 108 -14.03 5.01 13.72
C THR A 108 -15.51 5.08 13.37
N LEU A 109 -15.86 5.65 12.21
CA LEU A 109 -17.26 5.68 11.75
C LEU A 109 -17.88 4.28 11.66
N TRP A 110 -17.08 3.27 11.29
CA TRP A 110 -17.54 1.88 11.19
C TRP A 110 -17.56 1.14 12.52
N ASP A 111 -16.98 1.68 13.60
CA ASP A 111 -16.98 1.02 14.90
C ASP A 111 -18.37 1.06 15.56
N ASP A 112 -19.17 2.09 15.26
CA ASP A 112 -20.56 2.23 15.76
C ASP A 112 -21.57 1.36 15.00
N LEU A 113 -21.17 0.77 13.87
CA LEU A 113 -22.01 -0.08 13.01
C LEU A 113 -21.74 -1.58 13.20
N ARG A 114 -20.91 -1.95 14.18
CA ARG A 114 -20.51 -3.34 14.48
C ARG A 114 -21.35 -4.00 15.56
#